data_AF-A0A9K3GPH7-F1
#
_entry.id   AF-A0A9K3GPH7-F1
#
_cell.length_a   1.000
_cell.length_b   1.000
_cell.length_c   1.000
_cell.angle_alpha   90.00
_cell.angle_beta   90.00
_cell.angle_gamma   90.00
#
_symmetry.space_group_name_H-M   'P 1'
#
loop_
_entity.id
_entity.type
_entity.pdbx_description
1 polymer ?
#
loop_
_entity_poly.entity_id
_entity_poly.type
_entity_poly.pdbx_seq_one_letter_code
_entity_poly.pdbx_strand_id
1 'polypeptide(L)'
;GQGGISKAHVTLVIDNTDKKHSPLGYSQHSELRISREINMQGASKYRLNGKATKAKTIQDLFVSVHLNVNNPHFLIMQGRVMQMVNSKPLELLGLIEEAAGTRAFDTERKRAETKITSKDKRLAEVEAILEEDIRPELGRLKEHKDRYQQVQVLEAERSKVQRACALATYRET
;
A
#
# COMPACT_ATOMS: atom_id res chain seq x y z
N GLY A 1 -24.18 33.10 33.60
CA GLY A 1 -24.24 32.33 32.35
C GLY A 1 -23.21 31.22 32.40
N GLN A 2 -23.63 29.95 32.36
CA GLN A 2 -22.71 28.82 32.28
C GLN A 2 -22.20 28.68 30.85
N GLY A 3 -21.12 29.39 30.51
CA GLY A 3 -20.31 29.06 29.35
C GLY A 3 -19.50 27.80 29.67
N GLY A 4 -20.09 26.62 29.47
CA GLY A 4 -19.44 25.34 29.76
C GLY A 4 -18.14 25.17 28.95
N ILE A 5 -17.11 24.60 29.58
CA ILE A 5 -15.84 24.24 28.93
C ILE A 5 -16.13 23.23 27.82
N SER A 6 -16.23 23.70 26.58
CA SER A 6 -16.69 22.89 25.44
C SER A 6 -15.57 22.12 24.74
N LYS A 7 -14.31 22.45 25.06
CA LYS A 7 -13.11 21.84 24.48
C LYS A 7 -11.95 21.85 25.48
N ALA A 8 -11.10 20.83 25.39
CA ALA A 8 -9.82 20.76 26.07
C ALA A 8 -8.70 20.63 25.03
N HIS A 9 -7.58 21.31 25.27
CA HIS A 9 -6.44 21.34 24.35
C HIS A 9 -5.16 21.11 25.15
N VAL A 10 -4.33 20.18 24.66
CA VAL A 10 -3.02 19.89 25.24
C VAL A 10 -1.98 20.01 24.13
N THR A 11 -0.87 20.68 24.42
CA THR A 11 0.30 20.73 23.55
C THR A 11 1.51 20.19 24.30
N LEU A 12 2.16 19.21 23.69
CA LEU A 12 3.47 18.70 24.09
C LEU A 12 4.52 19.40 23.24
N VAL A 13 5.56 19.93 23.90
CA VAL A 13 6.71 20.54 23.27
C VAL A 13 7.91 19.65 23.53
N ILE A 14 8.55 19.17 22.48
CA ILE A 14 9.68 18.24 22.53
C ILE A 14 10.90 18.94 21.95
N ASP A 15 11.99 18.92 22.69
CA ASP A 15 13.31 19.31 22.18
C ASP A 15 13.78 18.31 21.12
N ASN A 16 14.07 18.80 19.92
CA ASN A 16 14.56 18.03 18.78
C ASN A 16 15.93 18.53 18.30
N THR A 17 16.76 18.99 19.24
CA THR A 17 18.15 19.42 18.99
C THR A 17 19.05 18.25 18.60
N ASP A 18 18.86 17.06 19.18
CA ASP A 18 19.57 15.85 18.78
C ASP A 18 19.06 15.29 17.43
N LYS A 19 19.80 15.60 16.37
CA LYS A 19 19.41 15.22 14.99
C LYS A 19 19.54 13.74 14.70
N LYS A 20 20.32 12.99 15.48
CA LYS A 20 20.46 11.54 15.31
C LYS A 20 19.20 10.79 15.71
N HIS A 21 18.48 11.31 16.71
CA HIS A 21 17.23 10.73 17.21
C HIS A 21 15.98 11.46 16.71
N SER A 22 16.15 12.44 15.81
CA SER A 22 15.02 13.15 15.22
C SER A 22 14.17 12.20 14.36
N PRO A 23 12.82 12.31 14.44
CA PRO A 23 11.94 11.62 13.51
C PRO A 23 12.28 11.94 12.04
N LEU A 24 12.05 10.97 11.16
CA LEU A 24 12.26 11.10 9.72
C LEU A 24 11.47 12.28 9.14
N GLY A 25 12.14 13.16 8.40
CA GLY A 25 11.54 14.36 7.80
C GLY A 25 11.41 15.56 8.74
N TYR A 26 11.86 15.44 9.99
CA TYR A 26 11.76 16.52 10.99
C TYR A 26 13.11 17.03 11.52
N SER A 27 14.25 16.54 10.99
CA SER A 27 15.60 16.92 11.44
C SER A 27 15.88 18.42 11.30
N GLN A 28 15.20 19.12 10.38
CA GLN A 28 15.35 20.57 10.19
C GLN A 28 14.68 21.39 11.30
N HIS A 29 13.80 20.79 12.10
CA HIS A 29 13.14 21.46 13.22
C HIS A 29 13.94 21.22 14.50
N SER A 30 14.30 22.27 15.23
CA SER A 30 14.92 22.19 16.56
C SER A 30 13.93 21.82 17.66
N GLU A 31 12.64 21.94 17.40
CA GLU A 31 11.56 21.66 18.36
C GLU A 31 10.35 21.07 17.64
N LEU A 32 9.66 20.14 18.30
CA LEU A 32 8.41 19.55 17.80
C LEU A 32 7.25 19.89 18.74
N ARG A 33 6.19 20.46 18.18
CA ARG A 33 4.95 20.79 18.90
C ARG A 33 3.85 19.84 18.47
N ILE A 34 3.42 18.96 19.37
CA ILE A 34 2.35 17.99 19.14
C ILE A 34 1.15 18.42 19.95
N SER A 35 0.03 18.71 19.30
CA SER A 35 -1.18 19.15 19.98
C SER A 35 -2.35 18.20 19.74
N ARG A 36 -3.14 17.95 20.80
CA ARG A 36 -4.43 17.27 20.73
C ARG A 36 -5.51 18.16 21.33
N GLU A 37 -6.56 18.40 20.56
CA GLU A 37 -7.78 19.05 21.03
C GLU A 37 -8.91 18.02 21.06
N ILE A 38 -9.69 17.99 22.13
CA ILE A 38 -10.89 17.16 22.27
C ILE A 38 -12.09 18.06 22.58
N ASN A 39 -13.22 17.81 21.93
CA ASN A 39 -14.47 18.49 22.21
C ASN A 39 -15.39 17.62 23.09
N MET A 40 -16.49 18.20 23.59
CA MET A 40 -17.49 17.46 24.38
C MET A 40 -18.12 16.25 23.65
N GLN A 41 -18.08 16.23 22.31
CA GLN A 41 -18.57 15.11 21.50
C GLN A 41 -17.54 13.97 21.35
N GLY A 42 -16.36 14.09 21.99
CA GLY A 42 -15.29 13.10 21.93
C GLY A 42 -14.42 13.16 20.66
N ALA A 43 -14.71 14.08 19.74
CA ALA A 43 -13.93 14.24 18.51
C ALA A 43 -12.54 14.82 18.84
N SER A 44 -11.50 14.11 18.43
CA SER A 44 -10.10 14.51 18.63
C SER A 44 -9.50 15.12 17.36
N LYS A 45 -8.89 16.29 17.47
CA LYS A 45 -8.11 16.94 16.40
C LYS A 45 -6.63 16.95 16.78
N TYR A 46 -5.79 16.47 15.86
CA TYR A 46 -4.34 16.40 16.08
C TYR A 46 -3.62 17.44 15.22
N ARG A 47 -2.57 18.05 15.77
CA ARG A 47 -1.68 18.95 15.04
C ARG A 47 -0.22 18.62 15.33
N LEU A 48 0.61 18.74 14.31
CA LEU A 48 2.07 18.64 14.41
C LEU A 48 2.67 19.93 13.83
N ASN A 49 3.42 20.67 14.64
CA ASN A 49 3.94 21.99 14.31
C ASN A 49 2.85 22.94 13.77
N GLY A 50 1.66 22.89 14.37
CA GLY A 50 0.49 23.68 13.96
C GLY A 50 -0.30 23.13 12.77
N LYS A 51 0.25 22.19 11.99
CA LYS A 51 -0.43 21.57 10.84
C LYS A 51 -1.37 20.47 11.28
N ALA A 52 -2.62 20.51 10.83
CA ALA A 52 -3.59 19.46 11.09
C ALA A 52 -3.12 18.12 10.49
N THR A 53 -3.20 17.05 11.28
CA THR A 53 -2.73 15.73 10.88
C THR A 53 -3.64 14.63 11.44
N LYS A 54 -3.47 13.41 10.96
CA LYS A 54 -4.21 12.24 11.44
C LYS A 54 -3.56 11.68 12.71
N ALA A 55 -4.37 11.04 13.57
CA ALA A 55 -3.87 10.37 14.77
C ALA A 55 -2.74 9.36 14.44
N LYS A 56 -2.91 8.62 13.35
CA LYS A 56 -1.91 7.65 12.85
C LYS A 56 -0.55 8.28 12.60
N THR A 57 -0.49 9.48 12.01
CA THR A 57 0.80 10.16 11.75
C THR A 57 1.51 10.53 13.05
N ILE A 58 0.78 10.96 14.09
CA ILE A 58 1.36 11.20 15.41
C ILE A 58 1.86 9.91 16.05
N GLN A 59 1.11 8.81 15.88
CA GLN A 59 1.51 7.49 16.38
C GLN A 59 2.77 6.99 15.69
N ASP A 60 2.82 7.07 14.36
CA ASP A 60 3.99 6.69 13.56
C ASP A 60 5.22 7.55 13.93
N LEU A 61 5.02 8.84 14.23
CA LEU A 61 6.06 9.74 14.73
C LEU A 61 6.65 9.23 16.04
N PHE A 62 5.81 8.90 17.03
CA PHE A 62 6.28 8.39 18.33
C PHE A 62 6.97 7.03 18.20
N VAL A 63 6.47 6.14 17.33
CA VAL A 63 7.12 4.86 17.03
C VAL A 63 8.51 5.07 16.41
N SER A 64 8.68 6.07 15.52
CA SER A 64 9.98 6.36 14.89
C SER A 64 11.07 6.80 15.87
N VAL A 65 10.69 7.33 17.03
CA VAL A 65 11.60 7.71 18.13
C VAL A 65 11.60 6.68 19.26
N HIS A 66 11.15 5.46 18.99
CA HIS A 66 11.08 4.34 19.95
C HIS A 66 10.18 4.60 21.16
N LEU A 67 9.23 5.53 21.06
CA LEU A 67 8.17 5.76 22.04
C LEU A 67 6.89 5.06 21.57
N ASN A 68 6.74 3.76 21.86
CA ASN A 68 5.50 3.08 21.53
C ASN A 68 4.37 3.49 22.50
N VAL A 69 3.48 4.38 22.06
CA VAL A 69 2.35 4.88 22.84
C VAL A 69 1.35 3.77 23.21
N ASN A 70 1.29 2.67 22.45
CA ASN A 70 0.37 1.56 22.72
C ASN A 70 0.91 0.57 23.77
N ASN A 71 2.23 0.53 23.97
CA ASN A 71 2.85 -0.28 25.02
C ASN A 71 4.01 0.49 25.65
N PRO A 72 3.70 1.52 26.46
CA PRO A 72 4.70 2.44 26.93
C PRO A 72 5.52 1.78 28.05
N HIS A 73 6.69 1.22 27.72
CA HIS A 73 7.70 0.87 28.73
C HIS A 73 8.18 2.09 29.53
N PHE A 74 7.95 3.29 29.00
CA PHE A 74 8.31 4.57 29.59
C PHE A 74 7.21 5.19 30.46
N LEU A 75 6.01 4.61 30.55
CA LEU A 75 4.90 5.14 31.35
C LEU A 75 4.47 4.16 32.43
N ILE A 76 4.66 4.55 33.69
CA ILE A 76 4.22 3.77 34.85
C ILE A 76 2.86 4.30 35.30
N MET A 77 1.79 3.59 34.91
CA MET A 77 0.44 3.85 35.40
C MET A 77 0.21 3.18 36.76
N GLN A 78 -0.71 3.72 37.57
CA GLN A 78 -1.10 3.09 38.83
C GLN A 78 -1.61 1.68 38.58
N GLY A 79 -1.17 0.71 39.39
CA GLY A 79 -1.55 -0.70 39.26
C GLY A 79 -0.80 -1.48 38.17
N ARG A 80 0.09 -0.84 37.39
CA ARG A 80 0.84 -1.50 36.31
C ARG A 80 1.72 -2.65 36.81
N VAL A 81 2.33 -2.51 37.98
CA VAL A 81 3.15 -3.57 38.61
C VAL A 81 2.31 -4.81 38.91
N MET A 82 1.14 -4.63 39.55
CA MET A 82 0.22 -5.74 39.85
C MET A 82 -0.32 -6.39 38.58
N GLN A 83 -0.59 -5.61 37.53
CA GLN A 83 -0.99 -6.15 36.23
C GLN A 83 0.12 -7.01 35.62
N MET A 84 1.38 -6.57 35.69
CA MET A 84 2.52 -7.32 35.16
C MET A 84 2.75 -8.63 35.91
N VAL A 85 2.66 -8.61 37.24
CA VAL A 85 2.78 -9.83 38.08
C VAL A 85 1.72 -10.87 37.74
N ASN A 86 0.49 -10.43 37.42
CA ASN A 86 -0.63 -11.31 37.10
C ASN A 86 -0.82 -11.57 35.60
N SER A 87 0.05 -11.04 34.73
CA SER A 87 -0.09 -11.14 33.28
C SER A 87 0.19 -12.56 32.77
N LYS A 88 -0.46 -12.93 31.67
CA LYS A 88 -0.20 -14.24 31.05
C LYS A 88 1.20 -14.27 30.45
N PRO A 89 1.87 -15.45 30.38
CA PRO A 89 3.21 -15.55 29.79
C PRO A 89 3.33 -14.94 28.39
N LEU A 90 2.30 -15.05 27.56
CA LEU A 90 2.27 -14.47 26.21
C LEU A 90 2.27 -12.92 26.23
N GLU A 91 1.60 -12.30 27.21
CA GLU A 91 1.57 -10.84 27.37
C GLU A 91 2.92 -10.33 27.87
N LEU A 92 3.53 -11.06 28.82
CA LEU A 92 4.86 -10.77 29.34
C LEU A 92 5.93 -10.90 28.25
N LEU A 93 5.86 -11.97 27.44
CA LEU A 93 6.74 -12.15 26.28
C LEU A 93 6.60 -10.98 25.31
N GLY A 94 5.37 -10.58 24.99
CA GLY A 94 5.11 -9.44 24.11
C GLY A 94 5.61 -8.10 24.65
N LEU A 95 5.76 -7.94 25.97
CA LEU A 95 6.41 -6.80 26.62
C LEU A 95 7.93 -6.88 26.47
N ILE A 96 8.52 -8.06 26.65
CA ILE A 96 9.97 -8.29 26.50
C ILE A 96 10.41 -8.09 25.05
N GLU A 97 9.67 -8.62 24.08
CA GLU A 97 9.96 -8.49 22.64
C GLU A 97 9.90 -7.03 22.17
N GLU A 98 8.99 -6.23 22.73
CA GLU A 98 8.89 -4.81 22.42
C GLU A 98 10.09 -4.04 23.01
N ALA A 99 10.48 -4.34 24.25
CA ALA A 99 11.66 -3.76 24.88
C ALA A 99 12.97 -4.15 24.16
N ALA A 100 13.02 -5.38 23.62
CA ALA A 100 14.13 -5.85 22.79
C ALA A 100 14.06 -5.34 21.34
N GLY A 101 12.97 -4.69 20.93
CA GLY A 101 12.76 -4.19 19.57
C GLY A 101 12.45 -5.28 18.52
N THR A 102 12.34 -6.55 18.91
CA THR A 102 12.08 -7.67 17.98
C THR A 102 10.65 -7.67 17.45
N ARG A 103 9.70 -7.16 18.23
CA ARG A 103 8.28 -7.10 17.85
C ARG A 103 8.00 -6.21 16.65
N ALA A 104 8.72 -5.10 16.52
CA ALA A 104 8.62 -4.21 15.35
C ALA A 104 9.10 -4.93 14.08
N PHE A 105 10.24 -5.62 14.16
CA PHE A 105 10.77 -6.45 13.07
C PHE A 105 9.77 -7.53 12.65
N ASP A 106 9.21 -8.27 13.60
CA ASP A 106 8.25 -9.34 13.31
C ASP A 106 6.96 -8.83 12.68
N THR A 107 6.49 -7.66 13.11
CA THR A 107 5.32 -7.01 12.52
C THR A 107 5.59 -6.62 11.07
N GLU A 108 6.76 -6.05 10.78
CA GLU A 108 7.12 -5.65 9.42
C GLU A 108 7.37 -6.86 8.52
N ARG A 109 8.01 -7.92 9.05
CA ARG A 109 8.15 -9.21 8.37
C ARG A 109 6.80 -9.78 7.94
N LYS A 110 5.83 -9.89 8.87
CA LYS A 110 4.48 -10.40 8.54
C LYS A 110 3.75 -9.55 7.51
N ARG A 111 3.92 -8.22 7.56
CA ARG A 111 3.37 -7.31 6.54
C ARG A 111 4.00 -7.54 5.17
N ALA A 112 5.31 -7.72 5.12
CA ALA A 112 6.03 -8.01 3.89
C ALA A 112 5.59 -9.37 3.31
N GLU A 113 5.51 -10.40 4.13
CA GLU A 113 5.00 -11.73 3.74
C GLU A 113 3.60 -11.64 3.15
N THR A 114 2.67 -10.99 3.85
CA THR A 114 1.29 -10.81 3.36
C THR A 114 1.26 -10.08 2.00
N LYS A 115 2.13 -9.07 1.82
CA LYS A 115 2.23 -8.32 0.57
C LYS A 115 2.79 -9.18 -0.56
N ILE A 116 3.79 -10.01 -0.29
CA ILE A 116 4.35 -10.97 -1.25
C ILE A 116 3.27 -11.96 -1.68
N THR A 117 2.61 -12.62 -0.74
CA THR A 117 1.54 -13.58 -1.04
C THR A 117 0.41 -12.97 -1.88
N SER A 118 0.02 -11.73 -1.59
CA SER A 118 -0.99 -11.02 -2.39
C SER A 118 -0.50 -10.70 -3.80
N LYS A 119 0.79 -10.44 -4.00
CA LYS A 119 1.38 -10.20 -5.32
C LYS A 119 1.48 -11.49 -6.12
N ASP A 120 1.92 -12.57 -5.50
CA ASP A 120 2.04 -13.88 -6.14
C ASP A 120 0.67 -14.37 -6.63
N LYS A 121 -0.38 -14.18 -5.82
CA LYS A 121 -1.75 -14.48 -6.24
C LYS A 121 -2.17 -13.68 -7.48
N ARG A 122 -1.90 -12.37 -7.50
CA ARG A 122 -2.22 -11.53 -8.66
C ARG A 122 -1.40 -11.92 -9.90
N LEU A 123 -0.15 -12.31 -9.72
CA LEU A 123 0.69 -12.77 -10.82
C LEU A 123 0.10 -14.03 -11.44
N ALA A 124 -0.28 -15.01 -10.62
CA ALA A 124 -0.93 -16.24 -11.09
C ALA A 124 -2.26 -15.95 -11.82
N GLU A 125 -3.07 -15.01 -11.33
CA GLU A 125 -4.30 -14.56 -12.02
C GLU A 125 -4.00 -13.96 -13.40
N VAL A 126 -2.96 -13.12 -13.51
CA VAL A 126 -2.55 -12.51 -14.78
C VAL A 126 -1.99 -13.55 -15.75
N GLU A 127 -1.18 -14.49 -15.26
CA GLU A 127 -0.65 -15.59 -16.08
C GLU A 127 -1.77 -16.48 -16.62
N ALA A 128 -2.79 -16.78 -15.80
CA ALA A 128 -3.96 -17.53 -16.24
C ALA A 128 -4.70 -16.81 -17.40
N ILE A 129 -4.98 -15.52 -17.26
CA ILE A 129 -5.62 -14.72 -18.33
C ILE A 129 -4.78 -14.72 -19.61
N LEU A 130 -3.45 -14.62 -19.47
CA LEU A 130 -2.54 -14.62 -20.61
C LEU A 130 -2.61 -15.95 -21.39
N GLU A 131 -2.61 -17.07 -20.67
CA GLU A 131 -2.62 -18.42 -21.28
C GLU A 131 -4.01 -18.82 -21.79
N GLU A 132 -5.09 -18.49 -21.07
CA GLU A 132 -6.45 -18.94 -21.38
C GLU A 132 -7.13 -18.06 -22.44
N ASP A 133 -6.90 -16.74 -22.41
CA ASP A 133 -7.60 -15.81 -23.30
C ASP A 133 -6.68 -15.27 -24.41
N ILE A 134 -5.54 -14.68 -24.02
CA ILE A 134 -4.74 -13.87 -24.94
C ILE A 134 -3.99 -14.74 -25.95
N ARG A 135 -3.33 -15.81 -25.51
CA ARG A 135 -2.55 -16.67 -26.42
C ARG A 135 -3.41 -17.40 -27.45
N PRO A 136 -4.58 -17.98 -27.10
CA PRO A 136 -5.46 -18.61 -28.07
C PRO A 136 -6.02 -17.60 -29.07
N GLU A 137 -6.43 -16.41 -28.62
CA GLU A 137 -6.91 -15.36 -29.50
C GLU A 137 -5.81 -14.91 -30.49
N LEU A 138 -4.57 -14.76 -30.01
CA LEU A 138 -3.42 -14.46 -30.87
C LEU A 138 -3.17 -15.57 -31.90
N GLY A 139 -3.32 -16.83 -31.51
CA GLY A 139 -3.24 -17.99 -32.41
C GLY A 139 -4.29 -17.93 -33.51
N ARG A 140 -5.56 -17.71 -33.14
CA ARG A 140 -6.66 -17.54 -34.09
C ARG A 140 -6.41 -16.38 -35.05
N LEU A 141 -5.90 -15.25 -34.55
CA LEU A 141 -5.60 -14.08 -35.37
C LEU A 141 -4.50 -14.36 -36.40
N LYS A 142 -3.49 -15.17 -36.05
CA LYS A 142 -2.46 -15.63 -36.99
C LYS A 142 -3.06 -16.51 -38.09
N GLU A 143 -3.90 -17.47 -37.75
CA GLU A 143 -4.60 -18.30 -38.75
C GLU A 143 -5.49 -17.48 -39.69
N HIS A 144 -6.16 -16.45 -39.15
CA HIS A 144 -6.97 -15.53 -39.96
C HIS A 144 -6.10 -14.75 -40.94
N LYS A 145 -4.95 -14.24 -40.48
CA LYS A 145 -3.97 -13.55 -41.33
C LYS A 145 -3.46 -14.45 -42.45
N ASP A 146 -3.08 -15.69 -42.14
CA ASP A 146 -2.52 -16.62 -43.12
C ASP A 146 -3.57 -17.00 -44.19
N ARG A 147 -4.82 -17.27 -43.78
CA ARG A 147 -5.93 -17.48 -44.72
C ARG A 147 -6.18 -16.28 -45.61
N TYR A 148 -6.17 -15.07 -45.04
CA TYR A 148 -6.36 -13.85 -45.82
C TYR A 148 -5.25 -13.65 -46.86
N GLN A 149 -4.00 -13.97 -46.52
CA GLN A 149 -2.88 -13.94 -47.47
C GLN A 149 -3.06 -14.94 -48.61
N GLN A 150 -3.50 -16.17 -48.31
CA GLN A 150 -3.81 -17.17 -49.36
C GLN A 150 -4.93 -16.70 -50.28
N VAL A 151 -6.00 -16.12 -49.73
CA VAL A 151 -7.10 -15.55 -50.51
C VAL A 151 -6.59 -14.45 -51.45
N GLN A 152 -5.72 -13.54 -50.98
CA GLN A 152 -5.15 -12.51 -51.85
C GLN A 152 -4.35 -13.09 -53.03
N VAL A 153 -3.57 -14.15 -52.80
CA VAL A 153 -2.82 -14.83 -53.88
C VAL A 153 -3.79 -15.44 -54.90
N LEU A 154 -4.82 -16.15 -54.43
CA LEU A 154 -5.84 -16.75 -55.29
C LEU A 154 -6.63 -15.71 -56.08
N GLU A 155 -6.96 -14.57 -55.48
CA GLU A 155 -7.62 -13.46 -56.18
C GLU A 155 -6.75 -12.87 -57.29
N ALA A 156 -5.44 -12.73 -57.04
CA ALA A 156 -4.48 -12.28 -58.05
C ALA A 156 -4.38 -13.27 -59.22
N GLU A 157 -4.35 -14.58 -58.93
CA GLU A 157 -4.37 -15.64 -59.96
C GLU A 157 -5.68 -15.64 -60.74
N ARG A 158 -6.82 -15.58 -60.06
CA ARG A 158 -8.15 -15.48 -60.69
C ARG A 158 -8.22 -14.30 -61.63
N SER A 159 -7.74 -13.12 -61.21
CA SER A 159 -7.71 -11.92 -62.04
C SER A 159 -6.84 -12.09 -63.30
N LYS A 160 -5.71 -12.81 -63.22
CA LYS A 160 -4.88 -13.14 -64.40
C LYS A 160 -5.63 -14.05 -65.37
N VAL A 161 -6.20 -15.15 -64.89
CA VAL A 161 -6.96 -16.11 -65.72
C VAL A 161 -8.16 -15.43 -66.37
N GLN A 162 -8.90 -14.63 -65.61
CA GLN A 162 -10.11 -13.94 -66.08
C GLN A 162 -9.78 -12.95 -67.23
N ARG A 163 -8.65 -12.24 -67.16
CA ARG A 163 -8.16 -11.40 -68.26
C ARG A 163 -7.75 -12.22 -69.48
N ALA A 164 -7.09 -13.36 -69.29
CA ALA A 164 -6.69 -14.25 -70.38
C ALA A 164 -7.90 -14.82 -71.12
N CYS A 165 -8.94 -15.27 -70.39
CA CYS A 165 -10.19 -15.72 -71.00
C CYS A 165 -10.88 -14.61 -71.79
N ALA A 166 -10.98 -13.40 -71.22
CA ALA A 166 -11.59 -12.26 -71.92
C ALA A 166 -10.87 -11.92 -73.24
N LEU A 167 -9.54 -12.01 -73.27
CA LEU A 167 -8.75 -11.84 -74.49
C LEU A 167 -8.99 -12.95 -75.52
N ALA A 168 -9.15 -14.20 -75.07
CA ALA A 168 -9.45 -15.32 -75.95
C ALA A 168 -10.83 -15.15 -76.60
N THR A 169 -11.86 -14.77 -75.81
CA THR A 169 -13.22 -14.53 -76.33
C THR A 169 -13.24 -13.38 -77.35
N TYR A 170 -12.45 -12.32 -77.13
CA TYR A 170 -12.34 -11.21 -78.08
C TYR A 170 -11.66 -11.59 -79.40
N ARG A 171 -10.80 -12.61 -79.41
CA ARG A 171 -10.13 -13.10 -80.65
C ARG A 171 -11.03 -14.00 -81.50
N GLU A 172 -12.05 -14.61 -80.91
CA GLU A 172 -12.98 -15.52 -81.60
C GLU A 172 -14.17 -14.78 -82.25
N THR A 173 -14.40 -13.52 -81.88
CA THR A 173 -15.36 -12.59 -82.51
C THR A 173 -14.70 -11.73 -83.57
#